data_AF-A0A8J3F369-F1
#
_entry.id   AF-A0A8J3F369-F1
#
_cell.length_a   1.000
_cell.length_b   1.000
_cell.length_c   1.000
_cell.angle_alpha   90.00
_cell.angle_beta   90.00
_cell.angle_gamma   90.00
#
_symmetry.space_group_name_H-M   'P 1'
#
loop_
_entity.id
_entity.type
_entity.pdbx_description
1 polymer ?
#
loop_
_entity_poly.entity_id
_entity_poly.type
_entity_poly.pdbx_seq_one_letter_code
_entity_poly.pdbx_strand_id
1 'polypeptide(L)'
;MGKKSSYRITELMLNEYYDLSQKKKDIENQMEQLQKVFHGFLDHQFGENEKGEFVINNLKLERIIRKKEKFNDAETVSKLEELKLTDLVQVIKKPDGDKIKSAINLGLLNEKDLDGCISINSSQAIYVKPVKTK
;
A
#
# COMPACT_ATOMS: atom_id res chain seq x y z
N MET A 1 -24.99 -8.08 33.31
CA MET A 1 -24.46 -9.41 32.89
C MET A 1 -24.53 -9.50 31.37
N GLY A 2 -23.44 -9.19 30.68
CA GLY A 2 -23.40 -9.25 29.21
C GLY A 2 -23.44 -10.71 28.73
N LYS A 3 -24.33 -11.03 27.80
CA LYS A 3 -24.38 -12.34 27.14
C LYS A 3 -23.00 -12.65 26.55
N LYS A 4 -22.28 -13.62 27.13
CA LYS A 4 -21.15 -14.29 26.45
C LYS A 4 -21.75 -15.06 25.28
N SER A 5 -21.80 -14.46 24.10
CA SER A 5 -21.96 -15.24 22.86
C SER A 5 -20.77 -16.18 22.77
N SER A 6 -21.03 -17.49 22.72
CA SER A 6 -19.97 -18.48 22.49
C SER A 6 -19.50 -18.34 21.05
N TYR A 7 -18.39 -17.62 20.85
CA TYR A 7 -17.71 -17.58 19.56
C TYR A 7 -17.00 -18.92 19.36
N ARG A 8 -17.51 -19.75 18.44
CA ARG A 8 -16.88 -21.03 18.06
C ARG A 8 -16.46 -20.95 16.60
N ILE A 9 -15.19 -21.26 16.34
CA ILE A 9 -14.66 -21.46 14.99
C ILE A 9 -14.73 -22.95 14.69
N THR A 10 -15.20 -23.31 13.50
CA THR A 10 -15.22 -24.70 13.04
C THR A 10 -14.18 -24.92 11.96
N GLU A 11 -13.77 -26.18 11.80
CA GLU A 11 -12.91 -26.59 10.69
C GLU A 11 -13.53 -26.25 9.34
N LEU A 12 -14.85 -26.45 9.20
CA LEU A 12 -15.60 -26.10 7.98
C LEU A 12 -15.43 -24.62 7.62
N MET A 13 -15.50 -23.70 8.59
CA MET A 13 -15.29 -22.26 8.36
C MET A 13 -13.87 -21.96 7.88
N LEU A 14 -12.86 -22.62 8.45
CA LEU A 14 -11.46 -22.42 8.07
C LEU A 14 -11.19 -22.96 6.66
N ASN A 15 -11.72 -24.14 6.35
CA ASN A 15 -11.57 -24.75 5.02
C ASN A 15 -12.28 -23.92 3.95
N GLU A 16 -13.51 -23.49 4.19
CA GLU A 16 -14.25 -22.62 3.26
C GLU A 16 -13.50 -21.31 3.01
N TYR A 17 -13.01 -20.64 4.07
CA TYR A 17 -12.22 -19.43 3.92
C TYR A 17 -10.94 -19.69 3.12
N TYR A 18 -10.24 -20.79 3.41
CA TYR A 18 -9.01 -21.13 2.71
C TYR A 18 -9.26 -21.35 1.21
N ASP A 19 -10.27 -22.14 0.85
CA ASP A 19 -10.63 -22.42 -0.54
C ASP A 19 -11.05 -21.15 -1.28
N LEU A 20 -11.87 -20.31 -0.67
CA LEU A 20 -12.26 -19.02 -1.22
C LEU A 20 -11.03 -18.11 -1.41
N SER A 21 -10.07 -18.14 -0.50
CA SER A 21 -8.84 -17.35 -0.60
C SER A 21 -7.95 -17.80 -1.76
N GLN A 22 -7.90 -19.09 -2.08
CA GLN A 22 -7.17 -19.58 -3.26
C GLN A 22 -7.90 -19.21 -4.54
N LYS A 23 -9.22 -19.46 -4.61
CA LYS A 23 -10.04 -19.07 -5.77
C LYS A 23 -9.95 -17.58 -6.06
N LYS A 24 -9.95 -16.75 -5.03
CA LYS A 24 -9.74 -15.30 -5.16
C LYS A 24 -8.41 -14.98 -5.86
N LYS A 25 -7.31 -15.61 -5.42
CA LYS A 25 -5.99 -15.41 -6.05
C LYS A 25 -5.98 -15.86 -7.51
N ASP A 26 -6.63 -16.98 -7.82
CA ASP A 26 -6.70 -17.49 -9.19
C ASP A 26 -7.48 -16.52 -10.09
N ILE A 27 -8.58 -15.96 -9.60
CA ILE A 27 -9.36 -14.93 -10.31
C ILE A 27 -8.53 -13.66 -10.49
N GLU A 28 -7.83 -13.19 -9.45
CA GLU A 28 -6.93 -12.03 -9.52
C GLU A 28 -5.84 -12.25 -10.58
N ASN A 29 -5.21 -13.43 -10.60
CA ASN A 29 -4.22 -13.79 -11.62
C ASN A 29 -4.81 -13.79 -13.04
N GLN A 30 -6.01 -14.33 -13.23
CA GLN A 30 -6.69 -14.32 -14.54
C GLN A 30 -6.99 -12.88 -15.00
N MET A 31 -7.45 -12.03 -14.08
CA MET A 31 -7.68 -10.61 -14.36
C MET A 31 -6.38 -9.89 -14.75
N GLU A 32 -5.26 -10.15 -14.06
CA GLU A 32 -3.96 -9.58 -14.41
C GLU A 32 -3.50 -9.98 -15.81
N GLN A 33 -3.71 -11.25 -16.22
CA GLN A 33 -3.38 -11.69 -17.58
C GLN A 33 -4.22 -10.98 -18.63
N LEU A 34 -5.53 -10.81 -18.39
CA LEU A 34 -6.41 -10.05 -19.29
C LEU A 34 -5.98 -8.58 -19.37
N GLN A 35 -5.63 -7.96 -18.23
CA GLN A 35 -5.12 -6.59 -18.21
C GLN A 35 -3.89 -6.43 -19.09
N LYS A 36 -2.94 -7.38 -19.08
CA LYS A 36 -1.76 -7.34 -19.97
C LYS A 36 -2.14 -7.37 -21.44
N VAL A 37 -3.10 -8.22 -21.83
CA VAL A 37 -3.61 -8.27 -23.21
C VAL A 37 -4.27 -6.94 -23.58
N PHE A 38 -5.09 -6.36 -22.70
CA PHE A 38 -5.74 -5.07 -22.92
C PHE A 38 -4.73 -3.92 -23.05
N HIS A 39 -3.69 -3.91 -22.23
CA HIS A 39 -2.60 -2.94 -22.35
C HIS A 39 -1.93 -3.06 -23.72
N GLY A 40 -1.48 -4.25 -24.11
CA GLY A 40 -0.83 -4.45 -25.41
C GLY A 40 -1.73 -4.09 -26.60
N PHE A 41 -3.02 -4.42 -26.54
CA PHE A 41 -3.99 -4.00 -27.56
C PHE A 41 -4.10 -2.47 -27.65
N LEU A 42 -4.27 -1.79 -26.51
CA LEU A 42 -4.40 -0.33 -26.50
C LEU A 42 -3.10 0.37 -26.87
N ASP A 43 -1.93 -0.19 -26.52
CA ASP A 43 -0.61 0.34 -26.95
C ASP A 43 -0.47 0.26 -28.47
N HIS A 44 -0.89 -0.86 -29.06
CA HIS A 44 -0.85 -1.03 -30.51
C HIS A 44 -1.82 -0.09 -31.24
N GLN A 45 -3.01 0.15 -30.70
CA GLN A 45 -4.06 0.95 -31.34
C GLN A 45 -3.91 2.46 -31.12
N PHE A 46 -3.55 2.88 -29.91
CA PHE A 46 -3.57 4.29 -29.48
C PHE A 46 -2.18 4.83 -29.13
N GLY A 47 -1.19 3.95 -28.94
CA GLY A 47 0.16 4.31 -28.51
C GLY A 47 0.41 4.07 -27.01
N GLU A 48 1.69 3.96 -26.66
CA GLU A 48 2.11 3.80 -25.27
C GLU A 48 1.77 5.04 -24.43
N ASN A 49 1.25 4.84 -23.22
CA ASN A 49 0.86 5.90 -22.28
C ASN A 49 -0.23 6.87 -22.77
N GLU A 50 -0.88 6.59 -23.89
CA GLU A 50 -2.00 7.36 -24.40
C GLU A 50 -3.33 6.86 -23.87
N LYS A 51 -4.30 7.78 -23.73
CA LYS A 51 -5.66 7.41 -23.39
C LYS A 51 -6.27 6.64 -24.58
N GLY A 52 -6.84 5.47 -24.31
CA GLY A 52 -7.50 4.64 -25.32
C GLY A 52 -8.84 4.11 -24.83
N GLU A 53 -9.80 3.99 -25.73
CA GLU A 53 -11.13 3.46 -25.48
C GLU A 53 -11.50 2.46 -26.58
N PHE A 54 -12.11 1.35 -26.17
CA PHE A 54 -12.64 0.34 -27.07
C PHE A 54 -13.96 -0.19 -26.53
N VAL A 55 -14.99 -0.22 -27.36
CA VAL A 55 -16.33 -0.69 -27.00
C VAL A 55 -16.70 -1.89 -27.86
N ILE A 56 -17.14 -2.97 -27.22
CA ILE A 56 -17.68 -4.15 -27.91
C ILE A 56 -18.97 -4.60 -27.20
N ASN A 57 -20.07 -4.65 -27.94
CA ASN A 57 -21.41 -4.88 -27.40
C ASN A 57 -21.71 -3.93 -26.22
N ASN A 58 -21.92 -4.47 -25.02
CA ASN A 58 -22.27 -3.72 -23.81
C ASN A 58 -21.07 -3.53 -22.86
N LEU A 59 -19.84 -3.74 -23.35
CA LEU A 59 -18.62 -3.63 -22.55
C LEU A 59 -17.70 -2.56 -23.12
N LYS A 60 -17.14 -1.74 -22.23
CA LYS A 60 -16.14 -0.72 -22.54
C LYS A 60 -14.83 -1.04 -21.85
N LEU A 61 -13.76 -1.07 -22.63
CA LEU A 61 -12.38 -1.07 -22.19
C LEU A 61 -11.85 0.37 -22.31
N GLU A 62 -11.40 0.96 -21.22
CA GLU A 62 -10.81 2.31 -21.21
C GLU A 62 -9.53 2.31 -20.38
N ARG A 63 -8.46 2.91 -20.93
CA ARG A 63 -7.23 3.16 -20.19
C ARG A 63 -7.31 4.49 -19.47
N ILE A 64 -7.16 4.46 -18.15
CA ILE A 64 -7.04 5.66 -17.32
C ILE A 64 -5.57 5.99 -17.14
N ILE A 65 -5.12 7.09 -17.73
CA ILE A 65 -3.77 7.62 -17.50
C ILE A 65 -3.80 8.53 -16.27
N ARG A 66 -2.99 8.21 -15.26
CA ARG A 66 -2.76 9.06 -14.08
C ARG A 66 -1.34 9.61 -14.15
N LYS A 67 -1.19 10.88 -14.51
CA LYS A 67 0.11 11.56 -14.42
C LYS A 67 0.29 12.07 -12.98
N LYS A 68 1.42 11.73 -12.37
CA LYS A 68 1.84 12.30 -11.09
C LYS A 68 3.17 12.99 -11.30
N GLU A 69 3.12 14.30 -11.41
CA GLU A 69 4.33 15.11 -11.42
C GLU A 69 4.82 15.24 -9.98
N LYS A 70 6.11 14.99 -9.80
CA LYS A 70 6.83 15.23 -8.56
C LYS A 70 8.17 15.84 -8.92
N PHE A 71 8.58 16.82 -8.15
CA PHE A 71 9.96 17.27 -8.16
C PHE A 71 10.86 16.13 -7.67
N ASN A 72 12.05 16.02 -8.26
CA ASN A 72 13.14 15.30 -7.61
C ASN A 72 13.62 16.20 -6.48
N ASP A 73 13.27 15.87 -5.24
CA ASP A 73 13.52 16.74 -4.09
C ASP A 73 15.00 17.17 -4.00
N ALA A 74 15.95 16.27 -4.20
CA ALA A 74 17.38 16.58 -4.08
C ALA A 74 17.87 17.51 -5.20
N GLU A 75 17.59 17.17 -6.46
CA GLU A 75 18.00 17.98 -7.62
C GLU A 75 17.32 19.35 -7.62
N THR A 76 16.03 19.37 -7.25
CA THR A 76 15.23 20.61 -7.24
C THR A 76 15.69 21.53 -6.11
N VAL A 77 15.93 21.01 -4.89
CA VAL A 77 16.49 21.81 -3.79
C VAL A 77 17.85 22.37 -4.17
N SER A 78 18.75 21.53 -4.70
CA SER A 78 20.08 21.99 -5.14
C SER A 78 19.98 23.10 -6.20
N LYS A 79 19.06 22.97 -7.17
CA LYS A 79 18.84 24.00 -8.19
C LYS A 79 18.26 25.29 -7.60
N LEU A 80 17.31 25.19 -6.68
CA LEU A 80 16.72 26.34 -6.01
C LEU A 80 17.76 27.09 -5.16
N GLU A 81 18.67 26.36 -4.49
CA GLU A 81 19.79 26.93 -3.74
C GLU A 81 20.79 27.65 -4.66
N GLU A 82 21.17 27.06 -5.81
CA GLU A 82 21.99 27.73 -6.84
C GLU A 82 21.36 29.04 -7.32
N LEU A 83 20.04 29.04 -7.51
CA LEU A 83 19.26 30.21 -7.92
C LEU A 83 18.99 31.20 -6.78
N LYS A 84 19.45 30.91 -5.55
CA LYS A 84 19.19 31.69 -4.33
C LYS A 84 17.69 31.87 -4.03
N LEU A 85 16.85 30.93 -4.46
CA LEU A 85 15.41 30.90 -4.21
C LEU A 85 15.10 30.04 -2.97
N THR A 86 15.78 30.33 -1.86
CA THR A 86 15.70 29.52 -0.63
C THR A 86 14.33 29.57 0.03
N ASP A 87 13.52 30.59 -0.24
CA ASP A 87 12.13 30.69 0.25
C ASP A 87 11.20 29.61 -0.34
N LEU A 88 11.62 28.96 -1.44
CA LEU A 88 10.92 27.83 -2.05
C LEU A 88 11.40 26.47 -1.51
N VAL A 89 12.37 26.46 -0.59
CA VAL A 89 12.90 25.25 0.06
C VAL A 89 12.33 25.13 1.48
N GLN A 90 11.64 24.03 1.74
CA GLN A 90 11.08 23.77 3.07
C GLN A 90 12.08 23.01 3.96
N VAL A 91 12.41 23.59 5.13
CA VAL A 91 13.18 22.91 6.18
C VAL A 91 12.23 22.21 7.14
N ILE A 92 12.25 20.87 7.18
CA ILE A 92 11.34 20.07 8.01
C ILE A 92 12.09 19.48 9.21
N LYS A 93 11.67 19.82 10.43
CA LYS A 93 12.12 19.15 11.66
C LYS A 93 11.28 17.87 11.86
N LYS A 94 11.92 16.70 11.86
CA LYS A 94 11.27 15.41 12.09
C LYS A 94 11.94 14.68 13.26
N PRO A 95 11.19 13.96 14.11
CA PRO A 95 11.77 13.09 15.12
C PRO A 95 12.68 12.04 14.48
N ASP A 96 13.87 11.88 15.01
CA ASP A 96 14.80 10.81 14.62
C ASP A 96 14.43 9.56 15.42
N GLY A 97 13.49 8.77 14.88
CA GLY A 97 12.89 7.64 15.58
C GLY A 97 13.92 6.59 16.02
N ASP A 98 14.98 6.38 15.25
CA ASP A 98 16.02 5.40 15.58
C ASP A 98 16.88 5.90 16.75
N LYS A 99 17.31 7.18 16.74
CA LYS A 99 18.02 7.77 17.88
C LYS A 99 17.17 7.84 19.13
N ILE A 100 15.88 8.14 19.01
CA ILE A 100 14.93 8.14 20.12
C ILE A 100 14.86 6.75 20.75
N LYS A 101 14.69 5.69 19.95
CA LYS A 101 14.69 4.30 20.44
C LYS A 101 16.01 3.93 21.10
N SER A 102 17.15 4.29 20.51
CA SER A 102 18.47 4.05 21.11
C SER A 102 18.62 4.75 22.45
N ALA A 103 18.18 6.01 22.56
CA ALA A 103 18.24 6.76 23.81
C ALA A 103 17.37 6.10 24.90
N ILE A 104 16.18 5.60 24.55
CA ILE A 104 15.32 4.85 25.49
C ILE A 104 16.02 3.55 25.93
N ASN A 105 16.54 2.76 24.99
CA ASN A 105 17.21 1.50 25.30
C ASN A 105 18.47 1.68 26.17
N LEU A 106 19.19 2.80 26.01
CA LEU A 106 20.37 3.14 26.80
C LEU A 106 20.02 3.81 28.15
N GLY A 107 18.73 4.04 28.44
CA GLY A 107 18.29 4.73 29.65
C GLY A 107 18.59 6.23 29.68
N LEU A 108 18.91 6.82 28.52
CA LEU A 108 19.16 8.27 28.36
C LEU A 108 17.86 9.07 28.22
N LEU A 109 16.74 8.40 27.95
CA LEU A 109 15.41 8.97 27.82
C LEU A 109 14.39 7.99 28.42
N ASN A 110 13.48 8.44 29.28
CA ASN A 110 12.43 7.55 29.76
C ASN A 110 11.28 7.53 28.74
N GLU A 111 10.74 6.35 28.46
CA GLU A 111 9.61 6.21 27.53
C GLU A 111 8.40 7.06 27.95
N LYS A 112 8.16 7.18 29.27
CA LYS A 112 7.09 8.02 29.85
C LYS A 112 7.24 9.51 29.54
N ASP A 113 8.44 9.99 29.28
CA ASP A 113 8.67 11.39 28.90
C ASP A 113 8.10 11.69 27.50
N LEU A 114 7.78 10.66 26.72
CA LEU A 114 7.14 10.73 25.40
C LEU A 114 5.67 10.28 25.41
N ASP A 115 5.04 10.18 26.59
CA ASP A 115 3.62 9.84 26.69
C ASP A 115 2.77 10.83 25.88
N GLY A 116 1.89 10.30 25.02
CA GLY A 116 1.07 11.09 24.10
C GLY A 116 1.77 11.56 22.82
N CYS A 117 3.09 11.35 22.68
CA CYS A 117 3.82 11.64 21.44
C CYS A 117 3.81 10.45 20.46
N ILE A 118 3.52 9.24 20.94
CA ILE A 118 3.54 8.01 20.14
C ILE A 118 2.10 7.67 19.70
N SER A 119 1.85 7.76 18.39
CA SER A 119 0.60 7.26 17.80
C SER A 119 0.73 5.78 17.44
N ILE A 120 0.00 4.92 18.14
CA ILE A 120 -0.04 3.48 17.86
C ILE A 120 -1.24 3.19 16.96
N ASN A 121 -0.99 2.99 15.66
CA ASN A 121 -2.00 2.52 14.73
C ASN A 121 -1.87 1.01 14.57
N SER A 122 -2.90 0.25 14.93
CA SER A 122 -2.95 -1.19 14.70
C SER A 122 -3.94 -1.51 13.59
N SER A 123 -3.50 -2.28 12.60
CA SER A 123 -4.35 -2.87 11.56
C SER A 123 -4.45 -4.37 11.79
N GLN A 124 -5.66 -4.92 11.73
CA GLN A 124 -5.89 -6.35 11.86
C GLN A 124 -5.95 -7.01 10.48
N ALA A 125 -5.40 -8.21 10.37
CA ALA A 125 -5.48 -9.03 9.16
C ALA A 125 -5.77 -10.49 9.55
N ILE A 126 -6.51 -11.19 8.70
CA ILE A 126 -6.87 -12.61 8.89
C ILE A 126 -6.13 -13.45 7.86
N TYR A 127 -5.51 -14.53 8.32
CA TYR A 127 -4.83 -15.49 7.47
C TYR A 127 -5.14 -16.92 7.91
N VAL A 128 -5.57 -17.76 6.97
CA VAL A 128 -5.78 -19.19 7.17
C VAL A 128 -4.79 -19.94 6.27
N LYS A 129 -4.00 -20.84 6.86
CA LYS A 129 -3.03 -21.69 6.14
C LYS A 129 -3.03 -23.11 6.67
N PRO A 130 -2.66 -24.10 5.84
CA PRO A 130 -2.34 -25.43 6.31
C PRO A 130 -1.21 -25.38 7.33
N VAL A 131 -1.31 -26.21 8.36
CA VAL A 131 -0.21 -26.44 9.30
C VAL A 131 0.76 -27.41 8.63
N LYS A 132 2.04 -27.05 8.53
CA LYS A 132 3.06 -27.99 8.07
C LYS A 132 3.27 -29.04 9.16
N THR A 133 2.85 -30.27 8.93
CA THR A 133 3.30 -31.41 9.73
C THR A 133 4.74 -31.74 9.32
N LYS A 134 5.62 -31.91 10.31
CA LYS A 134 7.01 -32.34 10.10
C LYS A 134 7.06 -33.78 9.59
#